data_AF-A0A0N1I505-F1
#
_entry.id   AF-A0A0N1I505-F1
#
_cell.length_a   1.000
_cell.length_b   1.000
_cell.length_c   1.000
_cell.angle_alpha   90.00
_cell.angle_beta   90.00
_cell.angle_gamma   90.00
#
_symmetry.space_group_name_H-M   'P 1'
#
loop_
_entity.id
_entity.type
_entity.pdbx_description
1 polymer ?
#
loop_
_entity_poly.entity_id
_entity_poly.type
_entity_poly.pdbx_seq_one_letter_code
_entity_poly.pdbx_strand_id
1 'polypeptide(L)'
;MTEAVPVDSVHFVNGEPLCAFQECYRCFEGRDILYRLVNAQKKQWFFYNNTVDTIMHIRAVFSPGSVIKPLQRATLCVLPNATGLPDETCSIEVTLDVEPGYTESFIEGDVKGFKFEFRTETAPAKDVVFEFRRPTEHYDKIYKCFKNNGNGLLFRLVDDTAHRWCFYNDTRDFMMKVSVTFADGTEVRPLGSTVVSAAPPETGEKSICCVLLIAPGQTEPFIEGKPITYTLDFAAEPMPVPAHSKRVEEPVHYLHGSPDATVIPHQSHVYKCFKDHGNGLLFRIVDDHHNIWAFYNDTTEYVMTAHMRYPHSNRVHVAPGVQVIADAEREGGMVAAVEVPPLATMPFLVGTPAAYELAFSAIPVQSSSPETPPTRSVEPGALNLPRREASESGDGISSYLPLELAPVSAATAAQPLPHASEPEEAPLYESGHPDATIFPHIDEVFKCFKEHGNGLLFRLVDKANRRWAFYNDTTDIVATVQVEFHPKAQIELLGRTEVATNPETGNAVYTLRVAPLETAPFVQGDVDAFTMKFMAESIDK
;
A
#
# COMPACT_ATOMS: atom_id res chain seq x y z
N MET A 1 -4.85 -25.46 0.77
CA MET A 1 -3.60 -26.21 1.02
C MET A 1 -2.48 -25.17 0.98
N THR A 2 -1.51 -25.19 1.90
CA THR A 2 -0.38 -24.25 1.85
C THR A 2 0.75 -24.83 1.00
N GLU A 3 1.39 -24.02 0.18
CA GLU A 3 2.48 -24.41 -0.72
C GLU A 3 3.83 -24.08 -0.10
N ALA A 4 4.79 -25.01 -0.07
CA ALA A 4 6.12 -24.73 0.46
C ALA A 4 6.90 -23.82 -0.50
N VAL A 5 7.56 -22.79 0.03
CA VAL A 5 8.35 -21.85 -0.75
C VAL A 5 9.80 -21.87 -0.23
N PRO A 6 10.81 -22.00 -1.11
CA PRO A 6 12.21 -21.87 -0.71
C PRO A 6 12.44 -20.49 -0.07
N VAL A 7 13.00 -20.46 1.13
CA VAL A 7 13.16 -19.21 1.91
C VAL A 7 13.91 -18.14 1.13
N ASP A 8 14.95 -18.52 0.41
CA ASP A 8 15.78 -17.60 -0.41
C ASP A 8 15.04 -17.00 -1.62
N SER A 9 13.85 -17.54 -1.95
CA SER A 9 13.02 -17.07 -3.07
C SER A 9 11.80 -16.26 -2.63
N VAL A 10 11.60 -16.09 -1.33
CA VAL A 10 10.47 -15.33 -0.80
C VAL A 10 10.79 -13.85 -0.85
N HIS A 11 9.92 -13.07 -1.50
CA HIS A 11 10.00 -11.61 -1.53
C HIS A 11 8.89 -11.02 -0.69
N PHE A 12 9.24 -10.52 0.49
CA PHE A 12 8.34 -9.71 1.31
C PHE A 12 8.40 -8.27 0.80
N VAL A 13 7.27 -7.76 0.32
CA VAL A 13 7.19 -6.48 -0.39
C VAL A 13 6.74 -5.36 0.55
N ASN A 14 6.01 -5.71 1.61
CA ASN A 14 5.34 -4.74 2.49
C ASN A 14 5.89 -4.82 3.93
N GLY A 15 7.20 -5.02 4.04
CA GLY A 15 7.93 -5.22 5.30
C GLY A 15 8.67 -6.56 5.34
N GLU A 16 9.17 -6.92 6.52
CA GLU A 16 9.86 -8.20 6.74
C GLU A 16 9.27 -8.92 7.96
N PRO A 17 9.28 -10.26 7.97
CA PRO A 17 8.84 -11.00 9.13
C PRO A 17 9.70 -10.74 10.36
N LEU A 18 9.08 -10.33 11.47
CA LEU A 18 9.78 -10.05 12.73
C LEU A 18 10.04 -11.31 13.57
N CYS A 19 10.21 -12.46 12.92
CA CYS A 19 10.39 -13.75 13.58
C CYS A 19 11.48 -14.58 12.89
N ALA A 20 12.20 -15.39 13.67
CA ALA A 20 13.10 -16.39 13.09
C ALA A 20 12.30 -17.60 12.61
N PHE A 21 12.46 -18.00 11.36
CA PHE A 21 11.84 -19.18 10.77
C PHE A 21 12.85 -19.96 9.92
N GLN A 22 12.54 -21.24 9.65
CA GLN A 22 13.33 -22.11 8.78
C GLN A 22 12.53 -22.60 7.58
N GLU A 23 11.20 -22.60 7.68
CA GLU A 23 10.31 -23.01 6.59
C GLU A 23 9.30 -21.90 6.33
N CYS A 24 9.02 -21.67 5.06
CA CYS A 24 8.03 -20.71 4.60
C CYS A 24 7.00 -21.41 3.71
N TYR A 25 5.74 -21.08 3.91
CA TYR A 25 4.65 -21.60 3.10
C TYR A 25 3.72 -20.49 2.64
N ARG A 26 3.39 -20.46 1.36
CA ARG A 26 2.36 -19.59 0.81
C ARG A 26 0.98 -20.15 1.13
N CYS A 27 0.08 -19.31 1.65
CA CYS A 27 -1.26 -19.73 2.07
C CYS A 27 -2.28 -19.74 0.93
N PHE A 28 -2.03 -18.98 -0.13
CA PHE A 28 -2.89 -18.86 -1.31
C PHE A 28 -2.10 -19.24 -2.56
N GLU A 29 -2.60 -20.20 -3.33
CA GLU A 29 -1.91 -20.72 -4.50
C GLU A 29 -1.58 -19.60 -5.50
N GLY A 30 -0.31 -19.48 -5.87
CA GLY A 30 0.18 -18.46 -6.80
C GLY A 30 0.06 -17.00 -6.34
N ARG A 31 -0.32 -16.74 -5.09
CA ARG A 31 -0.48 -15.37 -4.55
C ARG A 31 0.37 -15.14 -3.30
N ASP A 32 1.26 -14.16 -3.41
CA ASP A 32 2.19 -13.73 -2.36
C ASP A 32 1.54 -12.76 -1.35
N ILE A 33 0.37 -13.11 -0.82
CA ILE A 33 -0.42 -12.22 0.06
C ILE A 33 -0.38 -12.61 1.54
N LEU A 34 -0.17 -13.89 1.86
CA LEU A 34 -0.08 -14.39 3.23
C LEU A 34 0.88 -15.57 3.28
N TYR A 35 1.83 -15.50 4.20
CA TYR A 35 2.82 -16.55 4.43
C TYR A 35 2.65 -17.15 5.82
N ARG A 36 2.71 -18.47 5.90
CA ARG A 36 2.90 -19.20 7.15
C ARG A 36 4.39 -19.49 7.32
N LEU A 37 4.96 -19.00 8.41
CA LEU A 37 6.37 -19.14 8.73
C LEU A 37 6.51 -20.13 9.88
N VAL A 38 7.43 -21.09 9.76
CA VAL A 38 7.63 -22.13 10.77
C VAL A 38 9.05 -22.09 11.30
N ASN A 39 9.16 -21.91 12.61
CA ASN A 39 10.38 -22.18 13.35
C ASN A 39 10.38 -23.64 13.79
N ALA A 40 10.99 -24.51 13.00
CA ALA A 40 11.05 -25.95 13.27
C ALA A 40 11.79 -26.28 14.57
N GLN A 41 12.79 -25.48 14.95
CA GLN A 41 13.59 -25.69 16.17
C GLN A 41 12.77 -25.46 17.44
N LYS A 42 11.98 -24.37 17.46
CA LYS A 42 11.10 -24.02 18.58
C LYS A 42 9.69 -24.59 18.44
N LYS A 43 9.39 -25.27 17.32
CA LYS A 43 8.05 -25.74 16.94
C LYS A 43 6.99 -24.64 16.94
N GLN A 44 7.35 -23.45 16.47
CA GLN A 44 6.48 -22.27 16.48
C GLN A 44 6.01 -21.92 15.07
N TRP A 45 4.74 -21.57 14.95
CA TRP A 45 4.14 -21.10 13.70
C TRP A 45 3.77 -19.64 13.83
N PHE A 46 4.02 -18.90 12.76
CA PHE A 46 3.71 -17.49 12.61
C PHE A 46 3.00 -17.26 11.28
N PHE A 47 2.32 -16.14 11.16
CA PHE A 47 1.78 -15.67 9.90
C PHE A 47 2.27 -14.26 9.61
N TYR A 48 2.74 -14.04 8.38
CA TYR A 48 3.09 -12.73 7.87
C TYR A 48 2.15 -12.34 6.76
N ASN A 49 1.44 -11.22 6.96
CA ASN A 49 0.53 -10.66 5.99
C ASN A 49 1.29 -9.69 5.08
N ASN A 50 1.50 -10.11 3.83
CA ASN A 50 2.26 -9.34 2.84
C ASN A 50 1.39 -8.35 2.06
N THR A 51 0.20 -8.01 2.54
CA THR A 51 -0.65 -6.98 1.92
C THR A 51 -0.48 -5.63 2.62
N VAL A 52 -0.95 -4.56 1.99
CA VAL A 52 -0.95 -3.19 2.57
C VAL A 52 -2.31 -2.76 3.12
N ASP A 53 -3.37 -3.45 2.72
CA ASP A 53 -4.74 -2.99 2.91
C ASP A 53 -5.74 -4.11 3.17
N THR A 54 -5.27 -5.32 3.49
CA THR A 54 -6.13 -6.48 3.72
C THR A 54 -5.80 -7.12 5.07
N ILE A 55 -6.76 -7.26 5.96
CA ILE A 55 -6.66 -8.04 7.19
C ILE A 55 -6.90 -9.51 6.84
N MET A 56 -6.06 -10.39 7.39
CA MET A 56 -6.14 -11.83 7.18
C MET A 56 -6.70 -12.50 8.43
N HIS A 57 -7.91 -13.04 8.35
CA HIS A 57 -8.51 -13.85 9.39
C HIS A 57 -8.17 -15.32 9.14
N ILE A 58 -7.54 -15.93 10.12
CA ILE A 58 -7.01 -17.29 10.05
C ILE A 58 -7.79 -18.14 11.02
N ARG A 59 -8.37 -19.22 10.51
CA ARG A 59 -8.96 -20.29 11.32
C ARG A 59 -8.26 -21.60 10.99
N ALA A 60 -7.69 -22.25 11.99
CA ALA A 60 -7.08 -23.56 11.86
C ALA A 60 -7.78 -24.57 12.74
N VAL A 61 -8.08 -25.75 12.18
CA VAL A 61 -8.54 -26.90 12.96
C VAL A 61 -7.46 -27.97 12.92
N PHE A 62 -6.88 -28.26 14.08
CA PHE A 62 -5.85 -29.26 14.29
C PHE A 62 -6.47 -30.61 14.65
N SER A 63 -5.95 -31.66 14.05
CA SER A 63 -6.40 -33.03 14.26
C SER A 63 -6.17 -33.51 15.70
N PRO A 64 -6.98 -34.47 16.18
CA PRO A 64 -6.80 -35.03 17.51
C PRO A 64 -5.40 -35.57 17.78
N GLY A 65 -4.95 -35.46 19.03
CA GLY A 65 -3.58 -35.79 19.44
C GLY A 65 -2.51 -34.74 19.12
N SER A 66 -2.89 -33.57 18.60
CA SER A 66 -1.98 -32.42 18.50
C SER A 66 -1.75 -31.80 19.89
N VAL A 67 -0.49 -31.56 20.24
CA VAL A 67 -0.08 -30.99 21.53
C VAL A 67 0.46 -29.60 21.29
N ILE A 68 -0.45 -28.61 21.31
CA ILE A 68 -0.17 -27.23 20.93
C ILE A 68 -0.69 -26.25 21.97
N LYS A 69 -0.03 -25.10 22.09
CA LYS A 69 -0.52 -23.93 22.83
C LYS A 69 -0.67 -22.74 21.88
N PRO A 70 -1.67 -21.86 22.08
CA PRO A 70 -1.75 -20.63 21.32
C PRO A 70 -0.61 -19.69 21.75
N LEU A 71 -0.19 -18.84 20.83
CA LEU A 71 0.77 -17.79 21.11
C LEU A 71 0.09 -16.43 21.00
N GLN A 72 0.45 -15.50 21.90
CA GLN A 72 0.04 -14.10 21.86
C GLN A 72 -1.47 -13.93 21.66
N ARG A 73 -1.89 -13.36 20.52
CA ARG A 73 -3.27 -12.99 20.18
C ARG A 73 -4.09 -14.16 19.63
N ALA A 74 -3.47 -15.32 19.41
CA ALA A 74 -4.18 -16.49 18.91
C ALA A 74 -5.15 -17.03 19.97
N THR A 75 -6.38 -17.29 19.57
CA THR A 75 -7.42 -17.84 20.46
C THR A 75 -7.56 -19.32 20.22
N LEU A 76 -7.42 -20.14 21.27
CA LEU A 76 -7.60 -21.60 21.19
C LEU A 76 -8.94 -22.02 21.77
N CYS A 77 -9.65 -22.89 21.05
CA CYS A 77 -10.88 -23.55 21.48
C CYS A 77 -10.77 -25.07 21.26
N VAL A 78 -11.17 -25.87 22.25
CA VAL A 78 -11.22 -27.34 22.10
C VAL A 78 -12.58 -27.71 21.51
N LEU A 79 -12.57 -28.34 20.33
CA LEU A 79 -13.77 -28.83 19.68
C LEU A 79 -14.14 -30.21 20.26
N PRO A 80 -15.32 -30.36 20.88
CA PRO A 80 -15.74 -31.61 21.46
C PRO A 80 -15.85 -32.71 20.40
N ASN A 81 -15.51 -33.93 20.80
CA ASN A 81 -15.71 -35.12 19.98
C ASN A 81 -17.22 -35.46 19.88
N ALA A 82 -17.55 -36.53 19.15
CA ALA A 82 -18.94 -36.98 18.98
C ALA A 82 -19.67 -37.33 20.29
N THR A 83 -18.95 -37.56 21.39
CA THR A 83 -19.52 -37.88 22.71
C THR A 83 -19.66 -36.66 23.62
N GLY A 84 -19.18 -35.49 23.19
CA GLY A 84 -19.29 -34.23 23.94
C GLY A 84 -18.30 -34.11 25.11
N LEU A 85 -17.37 -35.05 25.27
CA LEU A 85 -16.41 -35.07 26.36
C LEU A 85 -15.02 -34.64 25.88
N PRO A 86 -14.29 -33.81 26.66
CA PRO A 86 -12.92 -33.44 26.32
C PRO A 86 -11.99 -34.64 26.57
N ASP A 87 -11.54 -35.29 25.49
CA ASP A 87 -10.55 -36.35 25.53
C ASP A 87 -9.54 -36.22 24.37
N GLU A 88 -8.65 -37.22 24.22
CA GLU A 88 -7.59 -37.23 23.19
C GLU A 88 -8.13 -37.26 21.75
N THR A 89 -9.43 -37.50 21.55
CA THR A 89 -10.10 -37.50 20.24
C THR A 89 -10.69 -36.13 19.88
N CYS A 90 -10.58 -35.13 20.77
CA CYS A 90 -10.97 -33.76 20.47
C CYS A 90 -10.04 -33.11 19.45
N SER A 91 -10.62 -32.30 18.57
CA SER A 91 -9.85 -31.43 17.68
C SER A 91 -9.62 -30.08 18.36
N ILE A 92 -8.60 -29.34 17.93
CA ILE A 92 -8.29 -28.02 18.49
C ILE A 92 -8.50 -26.98 17.40
N GLU A 93 -9.35 -26.00 17.65
CA GLU A 93 -9.51 -24.83 16.80
C GLU A 93 -8.61 -23.71 17.32
N VAL A 94 -7.91 -23.03 16.41
CA VAL A 94 -7.18 -21.81 16.72
C VAL A 94 -7.51 -20.73 15.71
N THR A 95 -7.85 -19.54 16.19
CA THR A 95 -8.15 -18.36 15.36
C THR A 95 -7.15 -17.23 15.61
N LEU A 96 -6.86 -16.44 14.58
CA LEU A 96 -5.94 -15.30 14.64
C LEU A 96 -6.25 -14.31 13.50
N ASP A 97 -6.21 -13.02 13.81
CA ASP A 97 -6.29 -11.95 12.83
C ASP A 97 -4.91 -11.31 12.63
N VAL A 98 -4.50 -11.14 11.38
CA VAL A 98 -3.18 -10.59 11.01
C VAL A 98 -3.37 -9.34 10.17
N GLU A 99 -2.95 -8.20 10.71
CA GLU A 99 -3.01 -6.89 10.07
C GLU A 99 -2.05 -6.77 8.87
N PRO A 100 -2.31 -5.88 7.89
CA PRO A 100 -1.42 -5.69 6.74
C PRO A 100 0.00 -5.29 7.15
N GLY A 101 1.01 -5.98 6.60
CA GLY A 101 2.43 -5.75 6.90
C GLY A 101 2.91 -6.32 8.24
N TYR A 102 2.04 -6.98 9.02
CA TYR A 102 2.41 -7.52 10.33
C TYR A 102 2.75 -9.01 10.31
N THR A 103 3.60 -9.40 11.27
CA THR A 103 3.83 -10.79 11.64
C THR A 103 3.15 -11.07 12.97
N GLU A 104 2.35 -12.12 13.03
CA GLU A 104 1.65 -12.53 14.26
C GLU A 104 2.02 -13.98 14.63
N SER A 105 2.23 -14.22 15.93
CA SER A 105 2.49 -15.57 16.45
C SER A 105 1.18 -16.35 16.53
N PHE A 106 1.22 -17.62 16.12
CA PHE A 106 0.01 -18.44 16.06
C PHE A 106 -0.01 -19.55 17.11
N ILE A 107 0.88 -20.53 16.99
CA ILE A 107 0.93 -21.68 17.91
C ILE A 107 2.36 -22.13 18.18
N GLU A 108 2.53 -22.87 19.27
CA GLU A 108 3.75 -23.63 19.58
C GLU A 108 3.40 -25.07 19.94
N GLY A 109 4.09 -26.05 19.36
CA GLY A 109 4.00 -27.45 19.76
C GLY A 109 3.96 -28.45 18.60
N ASP A 110 3.53 -29.68 18.91
CA ASP A 110 3.51 -30.81 18.00
C ASP A 110 2.16 -30.94 17.29
N VAL A 111 2.16 -30.69 15.98
CA VAL A 111 0.98 -30.78 15.10
C VAL A 111 0.92 -32.15 14.43
N LYS A 112 -0.21 -32.85 14.54
CA LYS A 112 -0.44 -34.15 13.87
C LYS A 112 -1.11 -34.03 12.50
N GLY A 113 -1.97 -33.03 12.34
CA GLY A 113 -2.70 -32.73 11.12
C GLY A 113 -3.46 -31.43 11.31
N PHE A 114 -3.78 -30.74 10.22
CA PHE A 114 -4.45 -29.44 10.28
C PHE A 114 -5.23 -29.13 9.00
N LYS A 115 -6.26 -28.30 9.14
CA LYS A 115 -6.99 -27.67 8.05
C LYS A 115 -7.07 -26.18 8.31
N PHE A 116 -6.75 -25.37 7.30
CA PHE A 116 -6.92 -23.91 7.35
C PHE A 116 -8.16 -23.47 6.60
N GLU A 117 -8.79 -22.43 7.13
CA GLU A 117 -9.77 -21.58 6.47
C GLU A 117 -9.30 -20.13 6.64
N PHE A 118 -9.17 -19.43 5.51
CA PHE A 118 -8.74 -18.03 5.48
C PHE A 118 -9.91 -17.17 5.05
N ARG A 119 -10.09 -16.03 5.70
CA ARG A 119 -10.99 -14.96 5.24
C ARG A 119 -10.21 -13.66 5.16
N THR A 120 -10.49 -12.86 4.16
CA THR A 120 -9.85 -11.56 3.95
C THR A 120 -10.87 -10.45 4.15
N GLU A 121 -10.49 -9.41 4.88
CA GLU A 121 -11.26 -8.16 4.99
C GLU A 121 -10.36 -7.01 4.53
N THR A 122 -10.91 -5.98 3.88
CA THR A 122 -10.12 -4.75 3.68
C THR A 122 -9.77 -4.14 5.05
N ALA A 123 -8.55 -3.68 5.24
CA ALA A 123 -8.12 -2.98 6.44
C ALA A 123 -8.72 -1.56 6.46
N PRO A 124 -9.13 -1.06 7.64
CA PRO A 124 -9.46 0.36 7.80
C PRO A 124 -8.27 1.24 7.40
N ALA A 125 -8.57 2.36 6.74
CA ALA A 125 -7.58 3.38 6.46
C ALA A 125 -7.09 4.02 7.77
N LYS A 126 -5.78 4.13 7.90
CA LYS A 126 -5.11 4.89 8.97
C LYS A 126 -4.84 6.31 8.47
N ASP A 127 -4.82 7.27 9.39
CA ASP A 127 -4.39 8.66 9.15
C ASP A 127 -5.13 9.36 8.00
N VAL A 128 -6.46 9.24 7.98
CA VAL A 128 -7.29 9.88 6.95
C VAL A 128 -7.28 11.40 7.13
N VAL A 129 -6.79 12.11 6.12
CA VAL A 129 -6.87 13.56 5.99
C VAL A 129 -8.05 13.92 5.09
N PHE A 130 -9.04 14.63 5.63
CA PHE A 130 -10.16 15.14 4.85
C PHE A 130 -9.81 16.49 4.20
N GLU A 131 -10.18 16.67 2.94
CA GLU A 131 -9.86 17.85 2.13
C GLU A 131 -10.99 18.90 2.11
N PHE A 132 -12.25 18.49 2.29
CA PHE A 132 -13.37 19.42 2.29
C PHE A 132 -13.90 19.69 3.69
N ARG A 133 -14.45 18.67 4.35
CA ARG A 133 -14.99 18.77 5.72
C ARG A 133 -14.73 17.48 6.48
N ARG A 134 -15.01 17.48 7.78
CA ARG A 134 -15.01 16.23 8.56
C ARG A 134 -16.40 15.61 8.54
N PRO A 135 -16.52 14.27 8.53
CA PRO A 135 -17.79 13.61 8.72
C PRO A 135 -18.38 13.97 10.09
N THR A 136 -19.71 14.02 10.15
CA THR A 136 -20.44 14.41 11.37
C THR A 136 -20.85 13.24 12.24
N GLU A 137 -20.87 12.03 11.68
CA GLU A 137 -21.25 10.81 12.37
C GLU A 137 -20.06 10.20 13.11
N HIS A 138 -20.33 9.54 14.23
CA HIS A 138 -19.34 8.73 14.94
C HIS A 138 -18.99 7.47 14.12
N TYR A 139 -17.75 7.03 14.18
CA TYR A 139 -17.28 5.80 13.55
C TYR A 139 -16.06 5.24 14.29
N ASP A 140 -15.94 3.92 14.31
CA ASP A 140 -14.79 3.19 14.85
C ASP A 140 -13.76 2.88 13.76
N LYS A 141 -14.23 2.65 12.53
CA LYS A 141 -13.42 2.31 11.37
C LYS A 141 -13.79 3.18 10.17
N ILE A 142 -12.79 3.53 9.38
CA ILE A 142 -12.95 4.30 8.14
C ILE A 142 -12.26 3.57 7.00
N TYR A 143 -12.88 3.55 5.82
CA TYR A 143 -12.32 2.91 4.63
C TYR A 143 -12.36 3.88 3.46
N LYS A 144 -11.23 4.03 2.75
CA LYS A 144 -11.19 4.77 1.48
C LYS A 144 -11.87 3.95 0.40
N CYS A 145 -12.89 4.51 -0.26
CA CYS A 145 -13.54 3.83 -1.38
C CYS A 145 -12.64 3.93 -2.63
N PHE A 146 -12.08 5.11 -2.91
CA PHE A 146 -11.12 5.29 -4.01
C PHE A 146 -9.67 5.24 -3.48
N LYS A 147 -9.14 4.03 -3.31
CA LYS A 147 -7.83 3.80 -2.67
C LYS A 147 -6.65 4.52 -3.35
N ASN A 148 -6.74 4.73 -4.67
CA ASN A 148 -5.65 5.27 -5.48
C ASN A 148 -5.84 6.75 -5.88
N ASN A 149 -6.86 7.45 -5.35
CA ASN A 149 -7.21 8.80 -5.77
C ASN A 149 -7.14 9.78 -4.60
N GLY A 150 -6.05 10.55 -4.52
CA GLY A 150 -5.88 11.62 -3.54
C GLY A 150 -6.13 11.13 -2.12
N ASN A 151 -6.98 11.86 -1.38
CA ASN A 151 -7.34 11.49 -0.02
C ASN A 151 -8.28 10.28 0.11
N GLY A 152 -8.89 9.81 -0.98
CA GLY A 152 -9.87 8.72 -0.99
C GLY A 152 -11.25 9.10 -1.54
N LEU A 153 -11.55 10.41 -1.66
CA LEU A 153 -12.76 11.06 -2.20
C LEU A 153 -14.10 10.73 -1.49
N LEU A 154 -14.32 9.46 -1.22
CA LEU A 154 -15.51 8.89 -0.60
C LEU A 154 -15.04 7.89 0.47
N PHE A 155 -15.60 8.01 1.66
CA PHE A 155 -15.21 7.21 2.80
C PHE A 155 -16.40 6.40 3.32
N ARG A 156 -16.20 5.10 3.50
CA ARG A 156 -17.13 4.27 4.26
C ARG A 156 -16.76 4.37 5.73
N LEU A 157 -17.70 4.80 6.55
CA LEU A 157 -17.58 4.93 7.98
C LEU A 157 -18.34 3.76 8.63
N VAL A 158 -17.72 3.04 9.54
CA VAL A 158 -18.31 1.91 10.24
C VAL A 158 -18.24 2.16 11.73
N ASP A 159 -19.41 2.17 12.37
CA ASP A 159 -19.58 2.15 13.82
C ASP A 159 -19.88 0.69 14.23
N ASP A 160 -18.88 0.04 14.81
CA ASP A 160 -18.98 -1.34 15.29
C ASP A 160 -19.88 -1.46 16.51
N THR A 161 -20.05 -0.39 17.30
CA THR A 161 -20.92 -0.39 18.49
C THR A 161 -22.40 -0.33 18.10
N ALA A 162 -22.74 0.58 17.19
CA ALA A 162 -24.09 0.76 16.66
C ALA A 162 -24.40 -0.17 15.47
N HIS A 163 -23.43 -0.99 15.05
CA HIS A 163 -23.50 -1.84 13.85
C HIS A 163 -23.98 -1.07 12.63
N ARG A 164 -23.45 0.15 12.42
CA ARG A 164 -23.95 1.08 11.42
C ARG A 164 -22.88 1.43 10.41
N TRP A 165 -23.27 1.47 9.15
CA TRP A 165 -22.44 2.01 8.09
C TRP A 165 -23.01 3.34 7.63
N CYS A 166 -22.12 4.32 7.48
CA CYS A 166 -22.39 5.60 6.84
C CYS A 166 -21.40 5.80 5.70
N PHE A 167 -21.72 6.69 4.77
CA PHE A 167 -20.76 7.12 3.76
C PHE A 167 -20.59 8.64 3.81
N TYR A 168 -19.35 9.08 3.70
CA TYR A 168 -18.97 10.49 3.67
C TYR A 168 -18.37 10.85 2.32
N ASN A 169 -18.99 11.80 1.62
CA ASN A 169 -18.48 12.35 0.38
C ASN A 169 -17.63 13.59 0.68
N ASP A 170 -16.32 13.49 0.50
CA ASP A 170 -15.38 14.58 0.77
C ASP A 170 -15.10 15.46 -0.46
N THR A 171 -15.80 15.21 -1.57
CA THR A 171 -15.67 16.04 -2.76
C THR A 171 -16.52 17.30 -2.67
N ARG A 172 -16.27 18.25 -3.58
CA ARG A 172 -17.02 19.52 -3.68
C ARG A 172 -17.97 19.55 -4.88
N ASP A 173 -17.66 18.77 -5.91
CA ASP A 173 -18.23 18.87 -7.25
C ASP A 173 -18.89 17.58 -7.74
N PHE A 174 -18.77 16.48 -6.99
CA PHE A 174 -19.35 15.18 -7.38
C PHE A 174 -20.44 14.72 -6.41
N MET A 175 -21.56 14.28 -6.96
CA MET A 175 -22.50 13.42 -6.28
C MET A 175 -21.91 12.01 -6.25
N MET A 176 -21.74 11.45 -5.06
CA MET A 176 -21.27 10.08 -4.93
C MET A 176 -22.46 9.13 -4.89
N LYS A 177 -22.43 8.11 -5.75
CA LYS A 177 -23.39 7.03 -5.74
C LYS A 177 -22.71 5.78 -5.22
N VAL A 178 -23.28 5.18 -4.18
CA VAL A 178 -22.85 3.91 -3.61
C VAL A 178 -23.89 2.86 -3.93
N SER A 179 -23.47 1.69 -4.39
CA SER A 179 -24.32 0.51 -4.58
C SER A 179 -23.68 -0.69 -3.88
N VAL A 180 -24.38 -1.30 -2.94
CA VAL A 180 -23.90 -2.51 -2.24
C VAL A 180 -24.87 -3.65 -2.42
N THR A 181 -24.39 -4.76 -2.96
CA THR A 181 -25.14 -6.01 -3.03
C THR A 181 -24.77 -6.89 -1.86
N PHE A 182 -25.73 -7.18 -0.99
CA PHE A 182 -25.57 -8.09 0.15
C PHE A 182 -26.06 -9.48 -0.24
N ALA A 183 -25.32 -10.53 0.12
CA ALA A 183 -25.69 -11.91 -0.20
C ALA A 183 -26.94 -12.38 0.56
N ASP A 184 -27.14 -11.89 1.79
CA ASP A 184 -28.34 -12.14 2.59
C ASP A 184 -28.90 -10.81 3.11
N GLY A 185 -30.05 -10.40 2.56
CA GLY A 185 -30.73 -9.17 2.95
C GLY A 185 -31.30 -9.18 4.37
N THR A 186 -31.32 -10.32 5.06
CA THR A 186 -31.75 -10.40 6.46
C THR A 186 -30.66 -9.92 7.44
N GLU A 187 -29.41 -9.82 7.00
CA GLU A 187 -28.28 -9.35 7.81
C GLU A 187 -28.22 -7.82 7.97
N VAL A 188 -29.00 -7.09 7.16
CA VAL A 188 -28.91 -5.63 7.05
C VAL A 188 -30.28 -4.97 7.00
N ARG A 189 -30.35 -3.76 7.55
CA ARG A 189 -31.49 -2.86 7.49
C ARG A 189 -31.07 -1.57 6.81
N PRO A 190 -31.68 -1.17 5.67
CA PRO A 190 -31.39 0.12 5.03
C PRO A 190 -31.78 1.28 5.95
N LEU A 191 -30.98 2.34 5.91
CA LEU A 191 -31.18 3.55 6.70
C LEU A 191 -31.30 4.79 5.82
N GLY A 192 -31.94 5.83 6.38
CA GLY A 192 -31.99 7.16 5.76
C GLY A 192 -32.58 7.16 4.35
N SER A 193 -31.83 7.71 3.41
CA SER A 193 -32.18 7.83 1.99
C SER A 193 -31.78 6.60 1.15
N THR A 194 -31.32 5.52 1.79
CA THR A 194 -30.91 4.29 1.11
C THR A 194 -32.09 3.60 0.44
N VAL A 195 -31.97 3.38 -0.86
CA VAL A 195 -32.99 2.71 -1.68
C VAL A 195 -32.62 1.25 -1.85
N VAL A 196 -33.55 0.35 -1.54
CA VAL A 196 -33.38 -1.09 -1.80
C VAL A 196 -33.94 -1.43 -3.19
N SER A 197 -33.12 -2.08 -4.00
CA SER A 197 -33.45 -2.66 -5.29
C SER A 197 -33.29 -4.19 -5.23
N ALA A 198 -33.99 -4.89 -6.12
CA ALA A 198 -33.70 -6.29 -6.37
C ALA A 198 -32.24 -6.43 -6.81
N ALA A 199 -31.52 -7.37 -6.21
CA ALA A 199 -30.18 -7.74 -6.64
C ALA A 199 -30.22 -8.39 -8.03
N PRO A 200 -29.10 -8.43 -8.76
CA PRO A 200 -29.02 -9.14 -10.03
C PRO A 200 -29.55 -10.59 -9.88
N PRO A 201 -30.18 -11.17 -10.91
CA PRO A 201 -30.77 -12.53 -10.83
C PRO A 201 -29.77 -13.62 -10.43
N GLU A 202 -28.48 -13.31 -10.58
CA GLU A 202 -27.33 -14.20 -10.48
C GLU A 202 -26.83 -14.36 -9.04
N THR A 203 -27.22 -13.47 -8.12
CA THR A 203 -26.68 -13.41 -6.73
C THR A 203 -27.52 -14.16 -5.68
N GLY A 204 -28.57 -14.87 -6.10
CA GLY A 204 -29.38 -15.74 -5.24
C GLY A 204 -30.61 -15.08 -4.63
N GLU A 205 -31.62 -15.88 -4.25
CA GLU A 205 -32.97 -15.42 -3.87
C GLU A 205 -33.04 -14.49 -2.64
N LYS A 206 -32.03 -14.53 -1.76
CA LYS A 206 -31.98 -13.70 -0.55
C LYS A 206 -31.18 -12.42 -0.70
N SER A 207 -30.54 -12.22 -1.86
CA SER A 207 -29.66 -11.07 -2.07
C SER A 207 -30.47 -9.78 -2.29
N ILE A 208 -29.96 -8.67 -1.75
CA ILE A 208 -30.55 -7.33 -1.96
C ILE A 208 -29.47 -6.35 -2.40
N CYS A 209 -29.84 -5.35 -3.20
CA CYS A 209 -28.95 -4.27 -3.61
C CYS A 209 -29.41 -2.95 -2.97
N CYS A 210 -28.57 -2.36 -2.12
CA CYS A 210 -28.82 -1.07 -1.49
C CYS A 210 -28.05 0.03 -2.23
N VAL A 211 -28.74 1.10 -2.62
CA VAL A 211 -28.17 2.23 -3.36
C VAL A 211 -28.36 3.52 -2.58
N LEU A 212 -27.32 4.34 -2.51
CA LEU A 212 -27.32 5.62 -1.79
C LEU A 212 -26.65 6.70 -2.63
N LEU A 213 -27.23 7.90 -2.66
CA LEU A 213 -26.65 9.10 -3.26
C LEU A 213 -26.23 10.07 -2.16
N ILE A 214 -25.01 10.58 -2.24
CA ILE A 214 -24.37 11.34 -1.18
C ILE A 214 -23.83 12.63 -1.80
N ALA A 215 -24.40 13.77 -1.40
CA ALA A 215 -24.00 15.07 -1.91
C ALA A 215 -22.61 15.49 -1.39
N PRO A 216 -21.91 16.39 -2.11
CA PRO A 216 -20.65 16.99 -1.65
C PRO A 216 -20.65 17.43 -0.18
N GLY A 217 -19.67 16.96 0.58
CA GLY A 217 -19.48 17.27 1.99
C GLY A 217 -20.53 16.72 2.95
N GLN A 218 -21.41 15.82 2.50
CA GLN A 218 -22.43 15.20 3.35
C GLN A 218 -21.99 13.82 3.85
N THR A 219 -22.46 13.48 5.05
CA THR A 219 -22.41 12.12 5.60
C THR A 219 -23.83 11.56 5.63
N GLU A 220 -24.05 10.41 5.00
CA GLU A 220 -25.37 9.80 4.91
C GLU A 220 -25.35 8.38 5.52
N PRO A 221 -26.31 8.02 6.37
CA PRO A 221 -26.42 6.67 6.91
C PRO A 221 -26.89 5.71 5.82
N PHE A 222 -26.27 4.53 5.77
CA PHE A 222 -26.50 3.56 4.72
C PHE A 222 -27.26 2.33 5.19
N ILE A 223 -26.66 1.55 6.09
CA ILE A 223 -27.28 0.34 6.65
C ILE A 223 -26.99 0.22 8.14
N GLU A 224 -27.80 -0.58 8.82
CA GLU A 224 -27.51 -1.15 10.13
C GLU A 224 -27.49 -2.68 10.02
N GLY A 225 -26.46 -3.34 10.55
CA GLY A 225 -26.30 -4.78 10.47
C GLY A 225 -24.84 -5.23 10.50
N LYS A 226 -24.64 -6.55 10.40
CA LYS A 226 -23.32 -7.18 10.32
C LYS A 226 -23.19 -8.02 9.05
N PRO A 227 -23.15 -7.37 7.87
CA PRO A 227 -23.08 -8.09 6.61
C PRO A 227 -21.78 -8.90 6.53
N ILE A 228 -21.88 -10.20 6.27
CA ILE A 228 -20.73 -11.10 6.17
C ILE A 228 -20.16 -11.10 4.75
N THR A 229 -21.04 -11.11 3.75
CA THR A 229 -20.67 -11.21 2.32
C THR A 229 -21.40 -10.14 1.52
N TYR A 230 -20.64 -9.27 0.87
CA TYR A 230 -21.18 -8.18 0.06
C TYR A 230 -20.23 -7.78 -1.06
N THR A 231 -20.78 -7.16 -2.10
CA THR A 231 -20.03 -6.49 -3.17
C THR A 231 -20.37 -5.01 -3.14
N LEU A 232 -19.35 -4.16 -3.11
CA LEU A 232 -19.47 -2.69 -3.05
C LEU A 232 -19.02 -2.09 -4.38
N ASP A 233 -19.87 -1.25 -4.97
CA ASP A 233 -19.62 -0.45 -6.16
C ASP A 233 -19.90 1.03 -5.83
N PHE A 234 -19.17 1.92 -6.48
CA PHE A 234 -19.35 3.35 -6.33
C PHE A 234 -19.04 4.09 -7.63
N ALA A 235 -19.76 5.19 -7.84
CA ALA A 235 -19.59 6.08 -8.97
C ALA A 235 -19.61 7.54 -8.52
N ALA A 236 -18.80 8.37 -9.16
CA ALA A 236 -18.81 9.82 -8.97
C ALA A 236 -19.49 10.48 -10.17
N GLU A 237 -20.66 11.06 -9.96
CA GLU A 237 -21.39 11.80 -10.99
C GLU A 237 -21.19 13.30 -10.77
N PRO A 238 -20.79 14.10 -11.79
CA PRO A 238 -20.70 15.54 -11.64
C PRO A 238 -22.05 16.11 -11.18
N MET A 239 -22.04 16.97 -10.17
CA MET A 239 -23.27 17.64 -9.73
C MET A 239 -23.84 18.45 -10.91
N PRO A 240 -25.12 18.26 -11.28
CA PRO A 240 -25.76 19.10 -12.27
C PRO A 240 -25.81 20.53 -11.72
N VAL A 241 -24.94 21.39 -12.26
CA VAL A 241 -24.90 22.80 -11.92
C VAL A 241 -26.28 23.38 -12.28
N PRO A 242 -27.04 23.95 -11.33
CA PRO A 242 -28.28 24.62 -11.69
C PRO A 242 -27.95 25.68 -12.74
N ALA A 243 -28.72 25.74 -13.82
CA ALA A 243 -28.45 26.53 -15.03
C ALA A 243 -28.26 28.05 -14.79
N HIS A 244 -28.29 28.51 -13.55
CA HIS A 244 -28.14 29.90 -13.12
C HIS A 244 -26.92 30.15 -12.22
N SER A 245 -26.13 29.12 -11.91
CA SER A 245 -24.79 29.28 -11.33
C SER A 245 -23.73 28.81 -12.33
N LYS A 246 -23.68 29.45 -13.51
CA LYS A 246 -22.38 29.61 -14.16
C LYS A 246 -21.54 30.43 -13.17
N ARG A 247 -20.82 29.75 -12.28
CA ARG A 247 -19.54 30.29 -11.84
C ARG A 247 -18.84 30.59 -13.16
N VAL A 248 -18.50 31.84 -13.41
CA VAL A 248 -17.62 32.17 -14.54
C VAL A 248 -16.34 31.43 -14.19
N GLU A 249 -16.22 30.17 -14.63
CA GLU A 249 -14.95 29.48 -14.69
C GLU A 249 -14.08 30.42 -15.50
N GLU A 250 -13.02 30.91 -14.89
CA GLU A 250 -12.05 31.73 -15.59
C GLU A 250 -11.68 30.98 -16.86
N PRO A 251 -11.72 31.64 -18.04
CA PRO A 251 -11.43 30.97 -19.30
C PRO A 251 -10.12 30.21 -19.18
N VAL A 252 -10.11 28.95 -19.60
CA VAL A 252 -8.91 28.12 -19.51
C VAL A 252 -7.80 28.78 -20.33
N HIS A 253 -6.71 29.12 -19.65
CA HIS A 253 -5.53 29.74 -20.26
C HIS A 253 -4.43 28.70 -20.41
N TYR A 254 -4.11 28.37 -21.66
CA TYR A 254 -2.91 27.61 -22.01
C TYR A 254 -1.69 28.54 -21.94
N LEU A 255 -0.60 28.06 -21.36
CA LEU A 255 0.64 28.83 -21.16
C LEU A 255 1.63 28.62 -22.30
N HIS A 256 1.78 27.39 -22.79
CA HIS A 256 2.88 27.05 -23.72
C HIS A 256 2.41 26.69 -25.14
N GLY A 257 1.11 26.50 -25.35
CA GLY A 257 0.55 26.24 -26.68
C GLY A 257 -0.97 26.25 -26.70
N SER A 258 -1.55 25.46 -27.59
CA SER A 258 -3.00 25.22 -27.64
C SER A 258 -3.28 23.81 -28.15
N PRO A 259 -4.44 23.24 -27.79
CA PRO A 259 -4.85 21.94 -28.32
C PRO A 259 -4.90 21.90 -29.85
N ASP A 260 -4.50 20.79 -30.43
CA ASP A 260 -4.50 20.58 -31.88
C ASP A 260 -5.95 20.41 -32.38
N ALA A 261 -6.42 21.41 -33.12
CA ALA A 261 -7.76 21.43 -33.69
C ALA A 261 -7.99 20.33 -34.75
N THR A 262 -6.93 19.70 -35.28
CA THR A 262 -7.08 18.55 -36.18
C THR A 262 -7.40 17.26 -35.41
N VAL A 263 -7.03 17.18 -34.13
CA VAL A 263 -7.33 16.07 -33.21
C VAL A 263 -8.66 16.31 -32.50
N ILE A 264 -8.91 17.55 -32.05
CA ILE A 264 -10.14 17.94 -31.36
C ILE A 264 -10.70 19.25 -31.93
N PRO A 265 -11.58 19.17 -32.96
CA PRO A 265 -12.08 20.34 -33.68
C PRO A 265 -12.91 21.30 -32.82
N HIS A 266 -13.67 20.77 -31.85
CA HIS A 266 -14.47 21.57 -30.92
C HIS A 266 -14.11 21.28 -29.47
N GLN A 267 -13.87 22.34 -28.70
CA GLN A 267 -13.59 22.25 -27.27
C GLN A 267 -14.88 22.59 -26.50
N SER A 268 -15.91 21.74 -26.60
CA SER A 268 -17.20 21.95 -25.92
C SER A 268 -17.01 22.08 -24.41
N HIS A 269 -16.13 21.25 -23.86
CA HIS A 269 -15.72 21.31 -22.46
C HIS A 269 -14.22 21.10 -22.31
N VAL A 270 -13.59 21.89 -21.44
CA VAL A 270 -12.17 21.79 -21.10
C VAL A 270 -12.03 21.68 -19.59
N TYR A 271 -11.32 20.67 -19.13
CA TYR A 271 -11.12 20.40 -17.70
C TYR A 271 -9.63 20.37 -17.37
N LYS A 272 -9.24 21.10 -16.32
CA LYS A 272 -7.89 20.99 -15.74
C LYS A 272 -7.76 19.65 -15.03
N CYS A 273 -6.77 18.84 -15.42
CA CYS A 273 -6.47 17.56 -14.77
C CYS A 273 -5.73 17.76 -13.44
N PHE A 274 -4.88 18.80 -13.33
CA PHE A 274 -4.21 19.19 -12.09
C PHE A 274 -4.74 20.55 -11.60
N LYS A 275 -5.93 20.56 -11.00
CA LYS A 275 -6.67 21.80 -10.64
C LYS A 275 -5.87 22.76 -9.73
N ASP A 276 -5.02 22.21 -8.86
CA ASP A 276 -4.24 23.00 -7.89
C ASP A 276 -2.83 23.38 -8.36
N HIS A 277 -2.46 23.06 -9.61
CA HIS A 277 -1.11 23.26 -10.13
C HIS A 277 -1.09 24.18 -11.34
N GLY A 278 -0.59 25.41 -11.14
CA GLY A 278 -0.38 26.38 -12.21
C GLY A 278 -1.63 26.62 -13.05
N ASN A 279 -1.51 26.44 -14.37
CA ASN A 279 -2.64 26.60 -15.29
C ASN A 279 -3.52 25.34 -15.43
N GLY A 280 -3.15 24.23 -14.81
CA GLY A 280 -3.82 22.93 -14.96
C GLY A 280 -2.88 21.82 -15.47
N LEU A 281 -1.75 22.19 -16.08
CA LEU A 281 -0.70 21.35 -16.68
C LEU A 281 -1.15 20.43 -17.83
N LEU A 282 -2.15 19.59 -17.57
CA LEU A 282 -2.79 18.69 -18.51
C LEU A 282 -4.29 19.04 -18.58
N PHE A 283 -4.84 19.03 -19.79
CA PHE A 283 -6.23 19.39 -20.02
C PHE A 283 -6.97 18.25 -20.69
N ARG A 284 -8.09 17.82 -20.09
CA ARG A 284 -9.06 16.94 -20.75
C ARG A 284 -10.01 17.80 -21.56
N ILE A 285 -10.15 17.47 -22.84
CA ILE A 285 -10.98 18.21 -23.77
C ILE A 285 -12.03 17.26 -24.32
N VAL A 286 -13.29 17.70 -24.26
CA VAL A 286 -14.44 16.95 -24.75
C VAL A 286 -15.10 17.74 -25.88
N ASP A 287 -15.24 17.07 -27.02
CA ASP A 287 -15.99 17.51 -28.18
C ASP A 287 -17.34 16.79 -28.19
N ASP A 288 -18.41 17.47 -27.76
CA ASP A 288 -19.75 16.87 -27.75
C ASP A 288 -20.35 16.71 -29.16
N HIS A 289 -19.85 17.46 -30.14
CA HIS A 289 -20.35 17.36 -31.52
C HIS A 289 -19.93 16.05 -32.16
N HIS A 290 -18.69 15.62 -31.88
CA HIS A 290 -18.12 14.39 -32.43
C HIS A 290 -18.03 13.25 -31.41
N ASN A 291 -18.40 13.51 -30.15
CA ASN A 291 -18.21 12.63 -28.99
C ASN A 291 -16.74 12.18 -28.82
N ILE A 292 -15.80 13.10 -29.04
CA ILE A 292 -14.35 12.81 -28.96
C ILE A 292 -13.82 13.33 -27.63
N TRP A 293 -12.99 12.53 -26.98
CA TRP A 293 -12.22 12.92 -25.82
C TRP A 293 -10.75 12.93 -26.19
N ALA A 294 -10.05 13.99 -25.82
CA ALA A 294 -8.61 14.12 -26.02
C ALA A 294 -7.95 14.73 -24.78
N PHE A 295 -6.63 14.58 -24.70
CA PHE A 295 -5.82 15.23 -23.69
C PHE A 295 -4.77 16.13 -24.34
N TYR A 296 -4.62 17.34 -23.83
CA TYR A 296 -3.56 18.28 -24.22
C TYR A 296 -2.62 18.51 -23.05
N ASN A 297 -1.35 18.19 -23.24
CA ASN A 297 -0.29 18.43 -22.27
C ASN A 297 0.34 19.80 -22.56
N ASP A 298 0.13 20.77 -21.69
CA ASP A 298 0.65 22.13 -21.85
C ASP A 298 2.00 22.33 -21.16
N THR A 299 2.64 21.26 -20.67
CA THR A 299 3.99 21.33 -20.11
C THR A 299 5.04 21.11 -21.19
N THR A 300 6.24 21.65 -20.99
CA THR A 300 7.41 21.45 -21.86
C THR A 300 8.36 20.37 -21.35
N GLU A 301 8.26 20.02 -20.08
CA GLU A 301 9.27 19.27 -19.34
C GLU A 301 8.76 17.94 -18.77
N TYR A 302 7.47 17.62 -18.92
CA TYR A 302 6.88 16.36 -18.48
C TYR A 302 6.15 15.64 -19.60
N VAL A 303 6.34 14.33 -19.71
CA VAL A 303 5.40 13.44 -20.38
C VAL A 303 4.28 13.12 -19.41
N MET A 304 3.03 13.41 -19.79
CA MET A 304 1.86 13.15 -18.95
C MET A 304 1.25 11.81 -19.34
N THR A 305 0.78 11.02 -18.38
CA THR A 305 -0.01 9.82 -18.67
C THR A 305 -1.39 9.96 -18.06
N ALA A 306 -2.42 9.69 -18.86
CA ALA A 306 -3.80 9.64 -18.40
C ALA A 306 -4.29 8.18 -18.40
N HIS A 307 -4.78 7.74 -17.25
CA HIS A 307 -5.39 6.42 -17.04
C HIS A 307 -6.88 6.59 -16.81
N MET A 308 -7.71 5.81 -17.49
CA MET A 308 -9.15 5.76 -17.29
C MET A 308 -9.62 4.34 -17.03
N ARG A 309 -10.30 4.11 -15.91
CA ARG A 309 -11.05 2.87 -15.65
C ARG A 309 -12.50 3.07 -16.05
N TYR A 310 -13.09 2.10 -16.75
CA TYR A 310 -14.49 2.15 -17.19
C TYR A 310 -15.05 0.74 -17.39
N PRO A 311 -16.37 0.52 -17.20
CA PRO A 311 -16.98 -0.78 -17.44
C PRO A 311 -16.95 -1.13 -18.94
N HIS A 312 -16.81 -2.41 -19.26
CA HIS A 312 -16.86 -2.89 -20.63
C HIS A 312 -18.20 -2.48 -21.27
N SER A 313 -18.12 -1.71 -22.35
CA SER A 313 -19.29 -1.17 -23.03
C SER A 313 -19.04 -1.06 -24.53
N ASN A 314 -20.04 -1.48 -25.32
CA ASN A 314 -20.02 -1.36 -26.78
C ASN A 314 -20.16 0.10 -27.27
N ARG A 315 -20.27 1.08 -26.35
CA ARG A 315 -20.49 2.50 -26.66
C ARG A 315 -19.24 3.36 -26.57
N VAL A 316 -18.09 2.77 -26.27
CA VAL A 316 -16.81 3.46 -26.14
C VAL A 316 -15.79 2.80 -27.06
N HIS A 317 -15.20 3.58 -27.95
CA HIS A 317 -14.13 3.16 -28.82
C HIS A 317 -12.86 3.92 -28.48
N VAL A 318 -11.82 3.23 -28.03
CA VAL A 318 -10.54 3.87 -27.71
C VAL A 318 -9.83 4.31 -28.99
N ALA A 319 -9.10 5.42 -28.91
CA ALA A 319 -8.35 5.95 -30.02
C ALA A 319 -7.07 5.11 -30.30
N PRO A 320 -6.53 5.14 -31.52
CA PRO A 320 -5.25 4.50 -31.83
C PRO A 320 -4.12 5.00 -30.92
N GLY A 321 -3.33 4.08 -30.38
CA GLY A 321 -2.21 4.40 -29.46
C GLY A 321 -2.59 4.40 -27.98
N VAL A 322 -3.88 4.27 -27.65
CA VAL A 322 -4.33 4.06 -26.26
C VAL A 322 -4.16 2.59 -25.90
N GLN A 323 -3.40 2.33 -24.84
CA GLN A 323 -3.23 0.99 -24.29
C GLN A 323 -4.47 0.60 -23.51
N VAL A 324 -5.00 -0.59 -23.75
CA VAL A 324 -6.19 -1.07 -23.03
C VAL A 324 -5.92 -2.45 -22.47
N ILE A 325 -6.14 -2.60 -21.17
CA ILE A 325 -6.04 -3.87 -20.45
C ILE A 325 -7.34 -4.16 -19.69
N ALA A 326 -7.60 -5.43 -19.41
CA ALA A 326 -8.67 -5.81 -18.49
C ALA A 326 -8.32 -5.33 -17.07
N ASP A 327 -9.32 -4.81 -16.36
CA ASP A 327 -9.15 -4.40 -14.97
C ASP A 327 -9.08 -5.65 -14.09
N ALA A 328 -7.92 -5.93 -13.51
CA ALA A 328 -7.72 -7.10 -12.64
C ALA A 328 -8.49 -6.99 -11.31
N GLU A 329 -8.91 -5.77 -10.92
CA GLU A 329 -9.63 -5.50 -9.69
C GLU A 329 -11.15 -5.51 -9.87
N ARG A 330 -11.66 -5.44 -11.12
CA ARG A 330 -13.10 -5.41 -11.43
C ARG A 330 -13.46 -6.36 -12.56
N GLU A 331 -14.31 -7.35 -12.26
CA GLU A 331 -14.82 -8.28 -13.26
C GLU A 331 -15.61 -7.51 -14.35
N GLY A 332 -15.13 -7.56 -15.60
CA GLY A 332 -15.71 -6.80 -16.72
C GLY A 332 -15.28 -5.33 -16.81
N GLY A 333 -14.33 -4.86 -16.00
CA GLY A 333 -13.73 -3.53 -16.11
C GLY A 333 -12.62 -3.46 -17.17
N MET A 334 -12.41 -2.28 -17.73
CA MET A 334 -11.33 -1.97 -18.67
C MET A 334 -10.52 -0.79 -18.16
N VAL A 335 -9.20 -0.83 -18.33
CA VAL A 335 -8.29 0.28 -18.04
C VAL A 335 -7.66 0.76 -19.36
N ALA A 336 -7.95 1.99 -19.75
CA ALA A 336 -7.34 2.67 -20.90
C ALA A 336 -6.24 3.62 -20.42
N ALA A 337 -5.08 3.64 -21.08
CA ALA A 337 -3.97 4.52 -20.76
C ALA A 337 -3.41 5.19 -22.02
N VAL A 338 -3.13 6.49 -21.94
CA VAL A 338 -2.49 7.25 -23.02
C VAL A 338 -1.37 8.11 -22.47
N GLU A 339 -0.22 8.06 -23.13
CA GLU A 339 0.87 9.01 -22.91
C GLU A 339 0.65 10.23 -23.80
N VAL A 340 0.82 11.41 -23.21
CA VAL A 340 0.60 12.71 -23.83
C VAL A 340 1.92 13.48 -23.76
N PRO A 341 2.71 13.51 -24.85
CA PRO A 341 3.99 14.22 -24.88
C PRO A 341 3.84 15.72 -24.59
N PRO A 342 4.92 16.40 -24.17
CA PRO A 342 4.94 17.86 -24.03
C PRO A 342 4.37 18.58 -25.25
N LEU A 343 3.49 19.55 -25.01
CA LEU A 343 2.82 20.39 -26.03
C LEU A 343 2.03 19.62 -27.09
N ALA A 344 1.68 18.36 -26.84
CA ALA A 344 0.94 17.52 -27.78
C ALA A 344 -0.52 17.34 -27.34
N THR A 345 -1.39 17.13 -28.34
CA THR A 345 -2.78 16.69 -28.13
C THR A 345 -2.93 15.27 -28.59
N MET A 346 -3.36 14.38 -27.70
CA MET A 346 -3.56 12.97 -28.01
C MET A 346 -5.06 12.62 -27.93
N PRO A 347 -5.62 11.98 -28.98
CA PRO A 347 -6.98 11.47 -28.91
C PRO A 347 -7.02 10.31 -27.90
N PHE A 348 -8.12 10.18 -27.17
CA PHE A 348 -8.26 9.18 -26.14
C PHE A 348 -9.38 8.19 -26.43
N LEU A 349 -10.60 8.67 -26.65
CA LEU A 349 -11.72 7.82 -27.00
C LEU A 349 -12.78 8.56 -27.80
N VAL A 350 -13.67 7.78 -28.40
CA VAL A 350 -14.89 8.20 -29.06
C VAL A 350 -16.07 7.53 -28.35
N GLY A 351 -17.03 8.32 -27.89
CA GLY A 351 -18.22 7.88 -27.18
C GLY A 351 -18.36 8.49 -25.79
N THR A 352 -19.42 8.09 -25.09
CA THR A 352 -19.74 8.58 -23.75
C THR A 352 -19.72 7.41 -22.76
N PRO A 353 -18.67 7.24 -21.96
CA PRO A 353 -18.64 6.21 -20.94
C PRO A 353 -19.77 6.45 -19.91
N ALA A 354 -20.50 5.39 -19.57
CA ALA A 354 -21.62 5.48 -18.61
C ALA A 354 -21.15 5.77 -17.17
N ALA A 355 -19.97 5.29 -16.82
CA ALA A 355 -19.24 5.60 -15.60
C ALA A 355 -17.74 5.46 -15.89
N TYR A 356 -16.90 6.28 -15.25
CA TYR A 356 -15.45 6.19 -15.41
C TYR A 356 -14.70 6.81 -14.23
N GLU A 357 -13.46 6.40 -14.05
CA GLU A 357 -12.49 6.95 -13.09
C GLU A 357 -11.25 7.41 -13.86
N LEU A 358 -10.68 8.58 -13.52
CA LEU A 358 -9.46 9.10 -14.14
C LEU A 358 -8.34 9.25 -13.12
N ALA A 359 -7.13 8.88 -13.54
CA ALA A 359 -5.89 9.12 -12.80
C ALA A 359 -4.83 9.67 -13.77
N PHE A 360 -3.94 10.52 -13.26
CA PHE A 360 -2.91 11.18 -14.05
C PHE A 360 -1.54 11.03 -13.38
N SER A 361 -0.49 10.87 -14.18
CA SER A 361 0.90 10.89 -13.72
C SER A 361 1.74 11.77 -14.64
N ALA A 362 2.85 12.29 -14.12
CA ALA A 362 3.78 13.15 -14.84
C ALA A 362 5.20 12.60 -14.66
N ILE A 363 5.91 12.39 -15.77
CA ILE A 363 7.29 11.90 -15.77
C ILE A 363 8.19 12.96 -16.43
N PRO A 364 9.28 13.42 -15.76
CA PRO A 364 10.19 14.39 -16.35
C PRO A 364 10.81 13.89 -17.66
N VAL A 365 10.89 14.75 -18.67
CA VAL A 365 11.61 14.48 -19.92
C VAL A 365 13.11 14.50 -19.59
N GLN A 366 13.78 13.35 -19.68
CA GLN A 366 15.24 13.28 -19.50
C GLN A 366 15.92 14.14 -20.57
N SER A 367 16.59 15.20 -20.14
CA SER A 367 17.41 16.05 -20.99
C SER A 367 18.66 15.28 -21.43
N SER A 368 18.61 14.70 -22.64
CA SER A 368 19.84 14.32 -23.33
C SER A 368 20.57 15.59 -23.76
N SER A 369 21.42 16.11 -22.87
CA SER A 369 22.41 17.10 -23.26
C SER A 369 23.39 16.46 -24.26
N PRO A 370 23.67 17.07 -25.42
CA PRO A 370 24.71 16.57 -26.30
C PRO A 370 26.05 16.81 -25.62
N GLU A 371 26.70 15.74 -25.16
CA GLU A 371 28.11 15.77 -24.77
C GLU A 371 28.91 16.36 -25.92
N THR A 372 29.36 17.59 -25.73
CA THR A 372 30.34 18.21 -26.60
C THR A 372 31.68 17.55 -26.26
N PRO A 373 32.32 16.83 -27.20
CA PRO A 373 33.60 16.20 -26.90
C PRO A 373 34.65 17.27 -26.61
N PRO A 374 35.60 17.02 -25.69
CA PRO A 374 36.57 18.02 -25.29
C PRO A 374 37.48 18.37 -26.47
N THR A 375 37.45 19.64 -26.84
CA THR A 375 38.35 20.27 -27.80
C THR A 375 39.80 20.10 -27.34
N ARG A 376 40.52 19.13 -27.92
CA ARG A 376 41.98 19.12 -27.91
C ARG A 376 42.46 20.18 -28.90
N SER A 377 43.07 21.23 -28.37
CA SER A 377 43.88 22.19 -29.10
C SER A 377 45.08 21.48 -29.74
N VAL A 378 45.17 21.55 -31.07
CA VAL A 378 46.39 21.24 -31.82
C VAL A 378 46.67 22.42 -32.74
N GLU A 379 47.84 23.03 -32.56
CA GLU A 379 48.43 24.01 -33.46
C GLU A 379 48.87 23.38 -34.79
N PRO A 380 48.94 24.14 -35.90
CA PRO A 380 49.06 23.59 -37.24
C PRO A 380 50.53 23.46 -37.68
N GLY A 381 50.85 22.39 -38.42
CA GLY A 381 52.14 22.30 -39.10
C GLY A 381 52.38 21.05 -39.94
N ALA A 382 52.30 21.24 -41.26
CA ALA A 382 52.99 20.51 -42.34
C ALA A 382 52.43 19.15 -42.84
N LEU A 383 51.73 19.24 -43.97
CA LEU A 383 52.00 18.56 -45.26
C LEU A 383 52.69 17.18 -45.22
N ASN A 384 51.95 16.12 -45.64
CA ASN A 384 52.27 15.32 -46.83
C ASN A 384 51.21 14.22 -47.10
N LEU A 385 50.65 14.25 -48.31
CA LEU A 385 49.98 13.14 -49.02
C LEU A 385 51.04 12.26 -49.73
N PRO A 386 50.69 11.17 -50.46
CA PRO A 386 49.87 10.00 -50.11
C PRO A 386 50.52 8.66 -50.58
N ARG A 387 50.04 7.49 -50.12
CA ARG A 387 50.16 6.19 -50.86
C ARG A 387 49.22 5.15 -50.23
N ARG A 388 48.15 4.69 -50.90
CA ARG A 388 48.05 3.44 -51.73
C ARG A 388 48.64 2.22 -50.98
N GLU A 389 47.96 1.10 -50.74
CA GLU A 389 47.02 0.25 -51.52
C GLU A 389 46.37 -0.75 -50.52
N ALA A 390 45.09 -1.13 -50.71
CA ALA A 390 44.62 -2.48 -51.15
C ALA A 390 45.01 -3.64 -50.19
N SER A 391 44.07 -4.21 -49.43
CA SER A 391 43.16 -5.33 -49.77
C SER A 391 43.72 -6.69 -49.35
N GLU A 392 42.81 -7.67 -49.22
CA GLU A 392 42.99 -9.11 -48.93
C GLU A 392 42.99 -9.48 -47.43
N SER A 393 41.91 -10.03 -46.88
CA SER A 393 41.27 -11.36 -47.06
C SER A 393 42.13 -12.51 -46.56
N GLY A 394 41.59 -13.30 -45.63
CA GLY A 394 42.19 -14.58 -45.23
C GLY A 394 41.56 -15.19 -43.98
N ASP A 395 40.59 -16.08 -44.19
CA ASP A 395 40.04 -17.04 -43.23
C ASP A 395 41.12 -17.95 -42.59
N GLY A 396 40.84 -18.51 -41.41
CA GLY A 396 41.56 -19.71 -40.95
C GLY A 396 41.52 -20.08 -39.46
N ILE A 397 40.39 -20.63 -38.99
CA ILE A 397 40.23 -21.92 -38.27
C ILE A 397 41.22 -22.31 -37.11
N SER A 398 40.59 -22.58 -35.94
CA SER A 398 40.82 -23.68 -34.95
C SER A 398 42.08 -23.76 -34.07
N SER A 399 41.86 -23.87 -32.75
CA SER A 399 42.24 -25.09 -31.98
C SER A 399 41.79 -25.03 -30.51
N TYR A 400 41.30 -26.18 -30.01
CA TYR A 400 40.82 -26.47 -28.65
C TYR A 400 41.94 -26.93 -27.68
N LEU A 401 41.78 -26.55 -26.39
CA LEU A 401 42.02 -27.32 -25.12
C LEU A 401 43.47 -27.64 -24.64
N PRO A 402 43.73 -28.10 -23.37
CA PRO A 402 42.88 -28.27 -22.15
C PRO A 402 43.52 -27.96 -20.75
N LEU A 403 42.66 -27.99 -19.71
CA LEU A 403 42.77 -28.53 -18.32
C LEU A 403 44.06 -28.40 -17.46
N GLU A 404 43.88 -27.98 -16.20
CA GLU A 404 44.46 -28.71 -15.04
C GLU A 404 43.62 -28.54 -13.74
N LEU A 405 43.22 -29.68 -13.16
CA LEU A 405 42.78 -29.92 -11.77
C LEU A 405 44.06 -30.21 -10.93
N ALA A 406 44.24 -29.94 -9.63
CA ALA A 406 43.50 -30.27 -8.40
C ALA A 406 44.37 -29.79 -7.17
N PRO A 407 44.20 -30.16 -5.88
CA PRO A 407 43.03 -30.57 -5.06
C PRO A 407 43.00 -30.01 -3.58
N VAL A 408 41.88 -30.29 -2.89
CA VAL A 408 41.53 -30.37 -1.42
C VAL A 408 42.02 -29.35 -0.36
N SER A 409 41.07 -28.78 0.41
CA SER A 409 40.93 -29.04 1.85
C SER A 409 39.55 -28.62 2.38
N ALA A 410 38.95 -29.51 3.17
CA ALA A 410 37.70 -29.30 3.89
C ALA A 410 37.89 -28.33 5.07
N ALA A 411 36.95 -27.40 5.23
CA ALA A 411 36.67 -26.74 6.49
C ALA A 411 35.18 -26.37 6.53
N THR A 412 34.49 -26.93 7.52
CA THR A 412 33.11 -26.68 7.90
C THR A 412 32.88 -25.20 8.15
N ALA A 413 32.05 -24.54 7.34
CA ALA A 413 31.57 -23.19 7.62
C ALA A 413 30.05 -23.26 7.77
N ALA A 414 29.58 -22.97 8.98
CA ALA A 414 28.19 -22.78 9.30
C ALA A 414 27.57 -21.72 8.39
N GLN A 415 26.38 -22.00 7.86
CA GLN A 415 25.58 -20.99 7.16
C GLN A 415 25.13 -19.91 8.15
N PRO A 416 25.15 -18.61 7.78
CA PRO A 416 24.70 -17.52 8.63
C PRO A 416 23.17 -17.56 8.84
N LEU A 417 22.75 -17.11 10.02
CA LEU A 417 21.34 -16.92 10.43
C LEU A 417 20.64 -15.83 9.58
N PRO A 418 19.29 -15.87 9.47
CA PRO A 418 18.50 -14.91 8.68
C PRO A 418 18.66 -13.46 9.21
N HIS A 419 18.76 -12.52 8.27
CA HIS A 419 19.14 -11.12 8.48
C HIS A 419 18.19 -10.38 9.44
N ALA A 420 18.78 -9.74 10.45
CA ALA A 420 18.15 -8.69 11.24
C ALA A 420 18.03 -7.42 10.39
N SER A 421 17.04 -6.56 10.68
CA SER A 421 16.95 -5.22 10.08
C SER A 421 18.33 -4.55 10.05
N GLU A 422 18.83 -4.21 8.87
CA GLU A 422 20.18 -3.65 8.74
C GLU A 422 20.22 -2.18 9.22
N PRO A 423 21.28 -1.78 9.96
CA PRO A 423 21.46 -0.40 10.36
C PRO A 423 21.79 0.50 9.16
N GLU A 424 21.38 1.76 9.23
CA GLU A 424 21.69 2.75 8.19
C GLU A 424 23.19 3.09 8.23
N GLU A 425 23.91 2.84 7.13
CA GLU A 425 25.36 3.15 7.05
C GLU A 425 25.66 4.66 7.06
N ALA A 426 24.70 5.49 6.62
CA ALA A 426 24.82 6.95 6.60
C ALA A 426 23.44 7.61 6.74
N PRO A 427 22.87 7.70 7.96
CA PRO A 427 21.55 8.28 8.17
C PRO A 427 21.54 9.76 7.77
N LEU A 428 20.63 10.12 6.86
CA LEU A 428 20.36 11.50 6.48
C LEU A 428 19.22 12.06 7.32
N TYR A 429 19.47 13.19 7.96
CA TYR A 429 18.48 13.95 8.72
C TYR A 429 18.13 15.22 7.95
N GLU A 430 16.85 15.61 7.94
CA GLU A 430 16.35 16.75 7.17
C GLU A 430 16.20 18.01 8.03
N SER A 431 15.69 17.87 9.26
CA SER A 431 15.33 19.03 10.09
C SER A 431 16.33 19.33 11.20
N GLY A 432 17.10 18.34 11.66
CA GLY A 432 18.14 18.52 12.65
C GLY A 432 19.08 17.32 12.74
N HIS A 433 19.64 17.09 13.93
CA HIS A 433 20.47 15.91 14.20
C HIS A 433 20.23 15.40 15.63
N PRO A 434 20.48 14.10 15.89
CA PRO A 434 20.51 13.58 17.25
C PRO A 434 21.42 14.41 18.17
N ASP A 435 20.92 14.74 19.36
CA ASP A 435 21.64 15.53 20.34
C ASP A 435 22.72 14.66 21.01
N ALA A 436 23.96 14.85 20.56
CA ALA A 436 25.13 14.16 21.09
C ALA A 436 25.42 14.47 22.57
N THR A 437 24.81 15.50 23.17
CA THR A 437 24.91 15.75 24.62
C THR A 437 23.98 14.85 25.43
N ILE A 438 22.87 14.41 24.84
CA ILE A 438 21.89 13.51 25.45
C ILE A 438 22.27 12.04 25.17
N PHE A 439 22.71 11.76 23.94
CA PHE A 439 23.05 10.41 23.50
C PHE A 439 24.39 10.41 22.73
N PRO A 440 25.53 10.44 23.45
CA PRO A 440 26.85 10.71 22.86
C PRO A 440 27.46 9.56 22.04
N HIS A 441 26.97 8.34 22.22
CA HIS A 441 27.49 7.15 21.56
C HIS A 441 26.37 6.50 20.76
N ILE A 442 26.50 6.52 19.44
CA ILE A 442 25.56 5.90 18.50
C ILE A 442 26.37 4.94 17.65
N ASP A 443 26.18 3.64 17.87
CA ASP A 443 26.80 2.59 17.08
C ASP A 443 25.94 2.22 15.86
N GLU A 444 24.61 2.24 16.03
CA GLU A 444 23.66 1.92 14.96
C GLU A 444 22.47 2.88 14.96
N VAL A 445 21.99 3.19 13.75
CA VAL A 445 20.80 4.00 13.52
C VAL A 445 19.83 3.21 12.66
N PHE A 446 18.56 3.23 13.01
CA PHE A 446 17.49 2.58 12.24
C PHE A 446 16.38 3.58 11.95
N LYS A 447 15.98 3.70 10.68
CA LYS A 447 14.76 4.42 10.30
C LYS A 447 13.54 3.66 10.80
N CYS A 448 12.68 4.33 11.57
CA CYS A 448 11.43 3.75 12.04
C CYS A 448 10.37 3.71 10.92
N PHE A 449 10.45 4.62 9.95
CA PHE A 449 9.54 4.71 8.80
C PHE A 449 10.30 4.67 7.47
N LYS A 450 10.77 3.49 7.05
CA LYS A 450 11.64 3.33 5.87
C LYS A 450 11.04 3.85 4.56
N GLU A 451 9.71 3.81 4.42
CA GLU A 451 8.98 4.21 3.21
C GLU A 451 8.61 5.71 3.18
N HIS A 452 8.97 6.49 4.21
CA HIS A 452 8.56 7.89 4.34
C HIS A 452 9.76 8.84 4.42
N GLY A 453 10.08 9.47 3.29
CA GLY A 453 11.10 10.53 3.21
C GLY A 453 12.44 10.07 3.78
N ASN A 454 12.95 10.82 4.75
CA ASN A 454 14.19 10.50 5.44
C ASN A 454 14.08 9.43 6.54
N GLY A 455 12.88 8.98 6.88
CA GLY A 455 12.63 8.04 7.97
C GLY A 455 11.83 8.60 9.15
N LEU A 456 11.66 9.93 9.23
CA LEU A 456 10.91 10.74 10.22
C LEU A 456 11.35 10.61 11.70
N LEU A 457 11.50 9.37 12.17
CA LEU A 457 11.92 9.00 13.51
C LEU A 457 13.03 7.95 13.39
N PHE A 458 14.07 8.11 14.20
CA PHE A 458 15.25 7.26 14.17
C PHE A 458 15.45 6.59 15.52
N ARG A 459 15.59 5.27 15.53
CA ARG A 459 16.07 4.53 16.70
C ARG A 459 17.58 4.57 16.72
N LEU A 460 18.13 5.06 17.82
CA LEU A 460 19.57 5.16 18.07
C LEU A 460 19.97 4.07 19.05
N VAL A 461 21.01 3.31 18.72
CA VAL A 461 21.51 2.20 19.54
C VAL A 461 22.97 2.43 19.91
N ASP A 462 23.22 2.44 21.21
CA ASP A 462 24.54 2.42 21.84
C ASP A 462 24.80 0.99 22.30
N LYS A 463 25.55 0.22 21.51
CA LYS A 463 25.91 -1.17 21.82
C LYS A 463 26.87 -1.24 22.99
N ALA A 464 27.76 -0.27 23.14
CA ALA A 464 28.75 -0.26 24.21
C ALA A 464 28.09 -0.18 25.59
N ASN A 465 27.07 0.68 25.74
CA ASN A 465 26.35 0.86 26.99
C ASN A 465 24.99 0.15 27.02
N ARG A 466 24.63 -0.56 25.93
CA ARG A 466 23.35 -1.25 25.74
C ARG A 466 22.14 -0.33 25.93
N ARG A 467 22.22 0.90 25.39
CA ARG A 467 21.17 1.91 25.53
C ARG A 467 20.49 2.17 24.20
N TRP A 468 19.20 2.45 24.28
CA TRP A 468 18.40 2.89 23.14
C TRP A 468 17.88 4.30 23.40
N ALA A 469 17.81 5.09 22.33
CA ALA A 469 17.15 6.38 22.30
C ALA A 469 16.39 6.54 20.99
N PHE A 470 15.55 7.56 20.92
CA PHE A 470 14.86 7.95 19.70
C PHE A 470 15.14 9.41 19.38
N TYR A 471 15.35 9.69 18.10
CA TYR A 471 15.42 11.05 17.58
C TYR A 471 14.28 11.29 16.62
N ASN A 472 13.45 12.30 16.91
CA ASN A 472 12.34 12.71 16.05
C ASN A 472 12.80 13.89 15.17
N ASP A 473 12.93 13.64 13.86
CA ASP A 473 13.40 14.63 12.90
C ASP A 473 12.26 15.45 12.26
N THR A 474 11.02 15.26 12.71
CA THR A 474 9.89 16.10 12.29
C THR A 474 9.91 17.45 13.02
N THR A 475 9.17 18.45 12.49
CA THR A 475 9.06 19.79 13.10
C THR A 475 7.69 20.07 13.71
N ASP A 476 6.72 19.21 13.43
CA ASP A 476 5.29 19.41 13.68
C ASP A 476 4.60 18.16 14.26
N ILE A 477 5.31 17.05 14.44
CA ILE A 477 4.74 15.80 14.94
C ILE A 477 5.39 15.39 16.27
N VAL A 478 4.58 15.06 17.27
CA VAL A 478 5.02 14.32 18.46
C VAL A 478 4.91 12.84 18.17
N ALA A 479 6.03 12.12 18.27
CA ALA A 479 6.07 10.67 18.10
C ALA A 479 5.91 9.98 19.46
N THR A 480 4.95 9.08 19.59
CA THR A 480 4.83 8.16 20.74
C THR A 480 5.32 6.79 20.33
N VAL A 481 6.38 6.32 20.97
CA VAL A 481 6.97 4.99 20.78
C VAL A 481 6.46 4.06 21.87
N GLN A 482 5.94 2.90 21.49
CA GLN A 482 5.59 1.82 22.41
C GLN A 482 6.39 0.57 22.06
N VAL A 483 7.06 -0.03 23.04
CA VAL A 483 7.84 -1.25 22.85
C VAL A 483 7.43 -2.30 23.86
N GLU A 484 7.10 -3.50 23.37
CA GLU A 484 6.95 -4.69 24.20
C GLU A 484 8.20 -5.55 24.04
N PHE A 485 8.96 -5.71 25.12
CA PHE A 485 10.11 -6.60 25.16
C PHE A 485 9.69 -8.01 25.57
N HIS A 486 10.43 -9.02 25.12
CA HIS A 486 10.23 -10.39 25.56
C HIS A 486 10.32 -10.50 27.10
N PRO A 487 9.51 -11.33 27.79
CA PRO A 487 9.46 -11.39 29.27
C PRO A 487 10.77 -11.73 29.99
N LYS A 488 11.79 -12.19 29.26
CA LYS A 488 13.14 -12.49 29.79
C LYS A 488 14.13 -11.34 29.63
N ALA A 489 13.76 -10.27 28.92
CA ALA A 489 14.61 -9.12 28.71
C ALA A 489 14.85 -8.40 30.04
N GLN A 490 16.10 -8.00 30.29
CA GLN A 490 16.48 -7.24 31.49
C GLN A 490 16.60 -5.78 31.10
N ILE A 491 15.54 -5.01 31.37
CA ILE A 491 15.37 -3.65 30.86
C ILE A 491 15.27 -2.66 32.03
N GLU A 492 16.13 -1.65 32.01
CA GLU A 492 16.10 -0.46 32.86
C GLU A 492 15.51 0.72 32.07
N LEU A 493 14.61 1.48 32.71
CA LEU A 493 13.98 2.65 32.11
C LEU A 493 14.94 3.84 32.10
N LEU A 494 15.01 4.56 30.98
CA LEU A 494 15.74 5.81 30.87
C LEU A 494 14.79 6.98 30.60
N GLY A 495 15.21 8.17 31.01
CA GLY A 495 14.54 9.42 30.68
C GLY A 495 13.10 9.48 31.18
N ARG A 496 12.17 9.77 30.26
CA ARG A 496 10.72 9.90 30.53
C ARG A 496 9.94 8.67 30.07
N THR A 497 10.61 7.53 29.98
CA THR A 497 9.97 6.28 29.56
C THR A 497 9.07 5.76 30.67
N GLU A 498 7.82 5.51 30.32
CA GLU A 498 6.81 4.97 31.21
C GLU A 498 6.63 3.48 30.94
N VAL A 499 6.34 2.70 31.97
CA VAL A 499 6.01 1.27 31.83
C VAL A 499 4.60 1.02 32.35
N ALA A 500 3.79 0.36 31.53
CA ALA A 500 2.46 -0.09 31.89
C ALA A 500 2.34 -1.59 31.63
N THR A 501 1.52 -2.29 32.41
CA THR A 501 1.16 -3.68 32.11
C THR A 501 -0.02 -3.67 31.13
N ASN A 502 0.14 -4.33 29.99
CA ASN A 502 -0.95 -4.53 29.06
C ASN A 502 -2.02 -5.41 29.74
N PRO A 503 -3.26 -4.92 29.94
CA PRO A 503 -4.29 -5.66 30.66
C PRO A 503 -4.78 -6.91 29.92
N GLU A 504 -4.57 -7.00 28.60
CA GLU A 504 -4.97 -8.15 27.78
C GLU A 504 -3.90 -9.25 27.75
N THR A 505 -2.62 -8.87 27.68
CA THR A 505 -1.51 -9.84 27.52
C THR A 505 -0.71 -10.07 28.80
N GLY A 506 -0.81 -9.18 29.78
CA GLY A 506 0.00 -9.18 31.00
C GLY A 506 1.47 -8.75 30.77
N ASN A 507 1.84 -8.38 29.55
CA ASN A 507 3.21 -7.97 29.21
C ASN A 507 3.49 -6.52 29.63
N ALA A 508 4.76 -6.21 29.90
CA ALA A 508 5.21 -4.84 30.11
C ALA A 508 5.35 -4.09 28.78
N VAL A 509 4.63 -2.98 28.64
CA VAL A 509 4.68 -2.04 27.51
C VAL A 509 5.42 -0.79 27.94
N TYR A 510 6.49 -0.46 27.22
CA TYR A 510 7.37 0.67 27.48
C TYR A 510 7.00 1.80 26.52
N THR A 511 6.54 2.92 27.04
CA THR A 511 6.03 4.05 26.25
C THR A 511 6.91 5.28 26.42
N LEU A 512 7.25 5.93 25.31
CA LEU A 512 8.02 7.17 25.30
C LEU A 512 7.43 8.15 24.29
N ARG A 513 7.20 9.40 24.71
CA ARG A 513 6.84 10.51 23.80
C ARG A 513 8.07 11.34 23.47
N VAL A 514 8.29 11.56 22.18
CA VAL A 514 9.45 12.24 21.59
C VAL A 514 8.94 13.46 20.80
N ALA A 515 9.22 14.66 21.31
CA ALA A 515 8.79 15.90 20.67
C ALA A 515 9.54 16.14 19.34
N PRO A 516 9.04 17.03 18.46
CA PRO A 516 9.78 17.44 17.27
C PRO A 516 11.21 17.89 17.60
N LEU A 517 12.17 17.45 16.80
CA LEU A 517 13.60 17.73 16.95
C LEU A 517 14.23 17.28 18.28
N GLU A 518 13.55 16.41 19.04
CA GLU A 518 14.04 15.91 20.33
C GLU A 518 14.79 14.59 20.18
N THR A 519 15.90 14.45 20.92
CA THR A 519 16.52 13.15 21.23
C THR A 519 16.12 12.72 22.63
N ALA A 520 15.43 11.59 22.75
CA ALA A 520 14.90 11.10 24.02
C ALA A 520 15.47 9.70 24.35
N PRO A 521 16.16 9.53 25.50
CA PRO A 521 16.58 8.22 25.99
C PRO A 521 15.38 7.34 26.31
N PHE A 522 15.47 6.05 25.95
CA PHE A 522 14.38 5.11 26.09
C PHE A 522 14.65 4.06 27.17
N VAL A 523 15.54 3.11 26.89
CA VAL A 523 15.84 2.01 27.81
C VAL A 523 17.31 1.63 27.77
N GLN A 524 17.75 0.89 28.80
CA GLN A 524 19.05 0.26 28.87
C GLN A 524 18.90 -1.23 29.18
N GLY A 525 19.60 -2.11 28.48
CA GLY A 525 19.56 -3.55 28.80
C GLY A 525 19.76 -4.49 27.61
N ASP A 526 19.70 -5.78 27.91
CA ASP A 526 19.79 -6.84 26.90
C ASP A 526 18.41 -7.06 26.24
N VAL A 527 18.35 -6.69 24.96
CA VAL A 527 17.15 -6.80 24.11
C VAL A 527 17.39 -7.86 23.03
N ASP A 528 16.74 -9.02 23.18
CA ASP A 528 16.80 -10.10 22.17
C ASP A 528 15.64 -10.03 21.16
N ALA A 529 14.41 -9.88 21.66
CA ALA A 529 13.20 -9.82 20.85
C ALA A 529 12.24 -8.78 21.41
N PHE A 530 11.69 -7.96 20.53
CA PHE A 530 10.80 -6.85 20.89
C PHE A 530 9.81 -6.59 19.76
N THR A 531 8.66 -6.02 20.10
CA THR A 531 7.69 -5.47 19.14
C THR A 531 7.60 -3.98 19.38
N MET A 532 7.58 -3.18 18.32
CA MET A 532 7.51 -1.72 18.41
C MET A 532 6.28 -1.20 17.67
N LYS A 533 5.61 -0.23 18.27
CA LYS A 533 4.50 0.52 17.69
C LYS A 533 4.81 2.01 17.78
N PHE A 534 4.35 2.76 16.80
CA PHE A 534 4.48 4.21 16.75
C PHE A 534 3.10 4.83 16.61
N MET A 535 2.90 5.95 17.27
CA MET A 535 1.76 6.83 17.06
C MET A 535 2.30 8.24 16.80
N ALA A 536 1.66 8.96 15.90
CA ALA A 536 2.02 10.32 15.55
C ALA A 536 0.88 11.27 15.92
N GLU A 537 1.20 12.37 16.58
CA GLU A 537 0.24 13.43 16.89
C GLU A 537 0.75 14.76 16.31
N SER A 538 -0.06 15.40 15.46
CA SER A 538 0.26 16.74 14.96
C SER A 538 0.17 17.76 16.08
N ILE A 539 1.11 18.70 16.13
CA ILE A 539 1.04 19.87 16.99
C ILE A 539 0.24 20.93 16.23
N ASP A 540 -0.99 21.18 16.66
CA ASP A 540 -1.77 22.32 16.15
C ASP A 540 -1.00 23.63 16.42
N LYS A 541 -0.78 24.42 15.37
CA LYS A 541 -0.15 25.75 15.47
C LYS A 541 -1.13 26.82 15.92
#